data_AF-N6XXS4-F1
#
_entry.id   AF-N6XXS4-F1
#
_cell.length_a   1.000
_cell.length_b   1.000
_cell.length_c   1.000
_cell.angle_alpha   90.00
_cell.angle_beta   90.00
_cell.angle_gamma   90.00
#
_symmetry.space_group_name_H-M   'P 1'
#
loop_
_entity.id
_entity.type
_entity.pdbx_description
1 polymer ?
#
loop_
_entity_poly.entity_id
_entity_poly.type
_entity_poly.pdbx_seq_one_letter_code
_entity_poly.pdbx_strand_id
1 'polypeptide(L)'
;APPPDGEAVAAAAAWLAACRHHLRLRAGIGPASLCLRPARLDLTPTHVDVWLALDELDLRVRRAGLDLDPGWVPWFGRVVCFHYAPRPR
;
A
#
# COMPACT_ATOMS: atom_id res chain seq x y z
N ALA A 1 13.88 20.47 -14.91
CA ALA A 1 12.47 20.88 -15.12
C ALA A 1 11.60 19.69 -14.73
N PRO A 2 10.41 19.89 -14.12
CA PRO A 2 9.46 18.79 -14.02
C PRO A 2 9.17 18.25 -15.43
N PRO A 3 8.95 16.93 -15.57
CA PRO A 3 8.52 16.39 -16.86
C PRO A 3 7.24 17.11 -17.31
N PRO A 4 7.04 17.35 -18.62
CA PRO A 4 5.78 17.88 -19.10
C PRO A 4 4.63 17.00 -18.61
N ASP A 5 3.50 17.60 -18.25
CA ASP A 5 2.39 16.89 -17.58
C ASP A 5 1.98 15.59 -18.29
N GLY A 6 2.07 15.55 -19.63
CA GLY A 6 1.79 14.35 -20.42
C GLY A 6 2.78 13.18 -20.22
N GLU A 7 4.06 13.46 -20.01
CA GLU A 7 5.07 12.43 -19.74
C GLU A 7 4.88 11.82 -18.35
N ALA A 8 4.59 12.65 -17.35
CA ALA A 8 4.27 12.20 -16.00
C ALA A 8 3.02 11.31 -15.99
N VAL A 9 1.97 11.70 -16.72
CA VAL A 9 0.74 10.91 -16.86
C VAL A 9 1.01 9.57 -17.55
N ALA A 10 1.78 9.56 -18.63
CA ALA A 10 2.15 8.32 -19.34
C ALA A 10 2.97 7.37 -18.45
N ALA A 11 3.94 7.92 -17.71
CA ALA A 11 4.74 7.15 -16.75
C ALA A 11 3.87 6.55 -15.63
N ALA A 12 2.95 7.33 -15.07
CA ALA A 12 2.01 6.85 -14.05
C ALA A 12 1.09 5.75 -14.58
N ALA A 13 0.58 5.89 -15.82
CA ALA A 13 -0.25 4.87 -16.46
C ALA A 13 0.53 3.56 -16.70
N ALA A 14 1.76 3.65 -17.19
CA ALA A 14 2.64 2.50 -17.40
C ALA A 14 2.97 1.80 -16.07
N TRP A 15 3.30 2.57 -15.03
CA TRP A 15 3.54 2.04 -13.69
C TRP A 15 2.31 1.33 -13.13
N LEU A 16 1.12 1.93 -13.24
CA LEU A 16 -0.12 1.31 -12.78
C LEU A 16 -0.45 0.02 -13.57
N ALA A 17 -0.17 -0.02 -14.88
CA ALA A 17 -0.34 -1.24 -15.68
C ALA A 17 0.60 -2.36 -15.19
N ALA A 18 1.86 -2.03 -14.90
CA ALA A 18 2.82 -2.98 -14.32
C ALA A 18 2.37 -3.49 -12.94
N CYS A 19 1.87 -2.61 -12.07
CA CYS A 19 1.29 -2.99 -10.78
C CYS A 19 0.11 -3.95 -10.95
N ARG A 20 -0.83 -3.66 -11.87
CA ARG A 20 -1.99 -4.53 -12.14
C ARG A 20 -1.54 -5.92 -12.59
N HIS A 21 -0.58 -5.99 -13.50
CA HIS A 21 -0.05 -7.26 -14.00
C HIS A 21 0.63 -8.05 -12.88
N HIS A 22 1.52 -7.42 -12.13
CA HIS A 22 2.24 -8.06 -11.02
C HIS A 22 1.28 -8.60 -9.95
N LEU A 23 0.33 -7.79 -9.48
CA LEU A 23 -0.63 -8.18 -8.45
C LEU A 23 -1.53 -9.33 -8.91
N ARG A 24 -1.95 -9.32 -10.18
CA ARG A 24 -2.77 -10.40 -10.74
C ARG A 24 -2.04 -11.73 -10.73
N LEU A 25 -0.76 -11.74 -11.15
CA LEU A 25 0.03 -12.96 -11.23
C LEU A 25 0.51 -13.46 -9.87
N ARG A 26 0.86 -12.56 -8.94
CA ARG A 26 1.53 -12.93 -7.68
C ARG A 26 0.56 -13.13 -6.51
N ALA A 27 -0.57 -12.44 -6.53
CA ALA A 27 -1.53 -12.44 -5.42
C ALA A 27 -2.98 -12.65 -5.86
N GLY A 28 -3.31 -12.64 -7.16
CA GLY A 28 -4.68 -12.82 -7.65
C GLY A 28 -5.61 -11.65 -7.29
N ILE A 29 -5.06 -10.48 -6.95
CA ILE A 29 -5.79 -9.29 -6.52
C ILE A 29 -5.57 -8.12 -7.50
N GLY A 30 -6.35 -7.05 -7.34
CA GLY A 30 -6.13 -5.79 -8.05
C GLY A 30 -5.59 -4.69 -7.12
N PRO A 31 -5.11 -3.56 -7.67
CA PRO A 31 -4.69 -2.42 -6.87
C PRO A 31 -5.79 -1.88 -5.95
N ALA A 32 -7.04 -1.84 -6.42
CA ALA A 32 -8.17 -1.35 -5.61
C ALA A 32 -8.37 -2.19 -4.33
N SER A 33 -8.37 -3.53 -4.44
CA SER A 33 -8.49 -4.42 -3.27
C SER A 33 -7.29 -4.36 -2.32
N LEU A 34 -6.14 -3.88 -2.79
CA LEU A 34 -4.95 -3.67 -1.95
C LEU A 34 -5.00 -2.31 -1.24
N CYS A 35 -5.24 -1.24 -1.99
CA CYS A 35 -5.07 0.13 -1.51
C CYS A 35 -6.34 0.74 -0.90
N LEU A 36 -7.54 0.28 -1.29
CA LEU A 36 -8.82 0.84 -0.82
C LEU A 36 -9.43 0.02 0.32
N ARG A 37 -8.59 -0.45 1.23
CA ARG A 37 -9.01 -1.18 2.43
C ARG A 37 -9.33 -0.18 3.55
N PRO A 38 -10.40 -0.38 4.32
CA PRO A 38 -10.65 0.41 5.52
C PRO A 38 -9.46 0.30 6.49
N ALA A 39 -8.93 1.44 6.92
CA ALA A 39 -7.83 1.51 7.87
C ALA A 39 -7.92 2.77 8.71
N ARG A 40 -7.41 2.72 9.95
CA ARG A 40 -7.06 3.93 10.72
C ARG A 40 -5.58 4.22 10.50
N LEU A 41 -5.25 5.49 10.27
CA LEU A 41 -3.88 5.95 10.17
C LEU A 41 -3.52 6.78 11.40
N ASP A 42 -2.49 6.37 12.12
CA ASP A 42 -1.89 7.20 13.14
C ASP A 42 -0.61 7.82 12.54
N LEU A 43 -0.63 9.16 12.38
CA LEU A 43 0.42 9.91 11.71
C LEU A 43 1.20 10.74 12.73
N THR A 44 2.52 10.55 12.76
CA THR A 44 3.43 11.37 13.57
C THR A 44 4.49 12.00 12.66
N PRO A 45 5.38 12.87 13.20
CA PRO A 45 6.48 13.41 12.42
C PRO A 45 7.40 12.32 11.82
N THR A 46 7.54 11.17 12.49
CA THR A 46 8.49 10.12 12.11
C THR A 46 7.87 8.79 11.70
N HIS A 47 6.60 8.54 12.02
CA HIS A 47 5.93 7.26 11.79
C HIS A 47 4.57 7.43 11.10
N VAL A 48 4.22 6.41 10.32
CA VAL A 48 2.87 6.12 9.85
C VAL A 48 2.51 4.70 10.27
N ASP A 49 1.54 4.59 11.15
CA ASP A 49 0.99 3.32 11.59
C ASP A 49 -0.35 3.08 10.89
N VAL A 50 -0.42 2.01 10.10
CA VAL A 50 -1.61 1.60 9.36
C VAL A 50 -2.32 0.50 10.13
N TRP A 51 -3.45 0.82 10.75
CA TRP A 51 -4.26 -0.13 11.50
C TRP A 51 -5.37 -0.71 10.64
N LEU A 52 -5.25 -1.99 10.33
CA LEU A 52 -6.23 -2.78 9.60
C LEU A 52 -7.02 -3.65 10.57
N ALA A 53 -8.31 -3.85 10.30
CA ALA A 53 -9.12 -4.74 11.12
C ALA A 53 -8.69 -6.20 10.88
N LEU A 54 -8.45 -6.94 11.96
CA LEU A 54 -8.00 -8.33 11.89
C LEU A 54 -9.04 -9.25 11.22
N ASP A 55 -10.33 -8.94 11.35
CA ASP A 55 -11.42 -9.65 10.69
C ASP A 55 -11.54 -9.36 9.18
N GLU A 56 -10.81 -8.36 8.67
CA GLU A 56 -10.68 -8.00 7.26
C GLU A 56 -9.30 -8.37 6.68
N LEU A 57 -8.60 -9.32 7.30
CA LEU A 57 -7.31 -9.82 6.82
C LEU A 57 -7.47 -10.56 5.49
N ASP A 58 -6.80 -10.05 4.44
CA ASP A 58 -6.66 -10.77 3.17
C ASP A 58 -5.36 -11.60 3.17
N LEU A 59 -5.48 -12.91 3.34
CA LEU A 59 -4.34 -13.83 3.36
C LEU A 59 -3.51 -13.79 2.07
N ARG A 60 -4.07 -13.36 0.94
CA ARG A 60 -3.32 -13.21 -0.32
C ARG A 60 -2.32 -12.08 -0.24
N VAL A 61 -2.68 -10.97 0.42
CA VAL A 61 -1.80 -9.82 0.67
C VAL A 61 -0.64 -10.25 1.57
N ARG A 62 -0.96 -10.94 2.68
CA ARG A 62 0.04 -11.41 3.64
C ARG A 62 1.00 -12.43 3.04
N ARG A 63 0.49 -13.40 2.29
CA ARG A 63 1.33 -14.40 1.60
C ARG A 63 2.24 -13.79 0.54
N ALA A 64 1.81 -12.68 -0.08
CA ALA A 64 2.61 -11.95 -1.05
C ALA A 64 3.61 -10.97 -0.41
N GLY A 65 3.57 -10.78 0.92
CA GLY A 65 4.44 -9.84 1.64
C GLY A 65 4.13 -8.36 1.37
N LEU A 66 2.91 -8.05 0.90
CA LEU A 66 2.52 -6.70 0.49
C LEU A 66 2.13 -5.79 1.67
N ASP A 67 2.02 -6.35 2.88
CA ASP A 67 1.72 -5.65 4.13
C ASP A 67 2.80 -5.90 5.21
N LEU A 68 4.04 -6.17 4.78
CA LEU A 68 5.19 -6.21 5.67
C LEU A 68 5.71 -4.79 5.93
N ASP A 69 6.20 -4.56 7.15
CA ASP A 69 6.78 -3.27 7.53
C ASP A 69 8.04 -2.99 6.70
N PRO A 70 8.03 -2.00 5.80
CA PRO A 70 9.23 -1.64 5.05
C PRO A 70 10.27 -0.92 5.93
N GLY A 71 9.90 -0.52 7.15
CA GLY A 71 10.73 0.34 7.99
C GLY A 71 10.75 1.77 7.45
N TRP A 72 11.93 2.41 7.46
CA TRP A 72 12.11 3.77 6.95
C TRP A 72 11.95 3.84 5.42
N VAL A 73 11.05 4.71 4.96
CA VAL A 73 10.81 4.97 3.54
C VAL A 73 11.41 6.32 3.15
N PRO A 74 12.58 6.38 2.47
CA PRO A 74 13.33 7.62 2.30
C PRO A 74 12.57 8.73 1.57
N TRP A 75 11.84 8.38 0.51
CA TRP A 75 11.05 9.35 -0.26
C TRP A 75 9.81 9.86 0.50
N PHE A 76 9.38 9.13 1.54
CA PHE A 76 8.22 9.51 2.36
C PHE A 76 8.63 10.18 3.69
N GLY A 77 9.90 10.03 4.08
CA GLY A 77 10.48 10.62 5.29
C GLY A 77 9.89 10.07 6.59
N ARG A 78 9.36 8.84 6.58
CA ARG A 78 8.73 8.18 7.74
C ARG A 78 9.01 6.69 7.77
N VAL A 79 8.97 6.12 8.98
CA VAL A 79 8.82 4.68 9.19
C VAL A 79 7.36 4.30 8.93
N VAL A 80 7.13 3.22 8.18
CA VAL A 80 5.78 2.71 7.92
C VAL A 80 5.62 1.34 8.57
N CYS A 81 4.55 1.17 9.35
CA CYS A 81 4.22 -0.07 10.04
C CYS A 81 2.76 -0.47 9.75
N PHE A 82 2.49 -1.77 9.58
CA PHE A 82 1.18 -2.34 9.37
C PHE A 82 0.77 -3.16 10.60
N HIS A 83 -0.32 -2.74 11.22
CA HIS A 83 -0.88 -3.39 12.41
C HIS A 83 -2.22 -4.03 12.07
N TYR A 84 -2.44 -5.22 12.61
CA TYR A 84 -3.74 -5.90 12.54
C TYR A 84 -4.27 -6.08 13.96
N ALA A 85 -5.41 -5.47 14.24
CA ALA A 85 -6.04 -5.52 15.56
C ALA A 85 -7.54 -5.79 15.42
N PRO A 86 -8.20 -6.38 16.43
CA PRO A 86 -9.65 -6.43 16.47
C PRO A 86 -10.25 -5.03 16.32
N ARG A 87 -11.33 -4.90 15.54
CA ARG A 87 -12.06 -3.63 15.46
C ARG A 87 -12.54 -3.27 16.89
N PRO A 88 -12.40 -2.01 17.35
CA PRO A 88 -13.02 -1.58 18.59
C PRO A 88 -14.51 -1.90 18.52
N ARG A 89 -15.06 -2.45 19.60
CA ARG A 89 -16.51 -2.65 19.73
C ARG A 89 -17.23 -1.31 19.84
#